data_AF-A0A3A1U6N9-F1
#
_entry.id   AF-A0A3A1U6N9-F1
#
_cell.length_a   1.000
_cell.length_b   1.000
_cell.length_c   1.000
_cell.angle_alpha   90.00
_cell.angle_beta   90.00
_cell.angle_gamma   90.00
#
_symmetry.space_group_name_H-M   'P 1'
#
loop_
_entity.id
_entity.type
_entity.pdbx_description
1 polymer ?
#
loop_
_entity_poly.entity_id
_entity_poly.type
_entity_poly.pdbx_seq_one_letter_code
_entity_poly.pdbx_strand_id
1 'polypeptide(L)'
;MPPRPAPDLAGRRDQVVVAARTVAEAEGWSAVTMRRLAGGLGATQPVLYSVFDGRRALVDAVALEGFDALAAPLVRASERERRSPRSRDRGLIVLRARRDSNPQPSDP
;
A
#
# COMPACT_ATOMS: atom_id res chain seq x y z
N MET A 1 -1.45 -34.00 12.46
CA MET A 1 -1.74 -32.62 12.02
C MET A 1 -0.73 -32.27 10.95
N PRO A 2 -1.13 -32.11 9.67
CA PRO A 2 -0.18 -31.72 8.64
C PRO A 2 0.37 -30.32 8.94
N PRO A 3 1.62 -30.02 8.58
CA PRO A 3 2.18 -28.68 8.73
C PRO A 3 1.36 -27.69 7.90
N ARG A 4 0.96 -26.58 8.53
CA ARG A 4 0.28 -25.47 7.85
C ARG A 4 1.20 -24.99 6.71
N PRO A 5 0.71 -24.86 5.47
CA PRO A 5 1.52 -24.42 4.35
C PRO A 5 2.22 -23.09 4.69
N ALA A 6 3.49 -22.97 4.28
CA ALA A 6 4.23 -21.73 4.45
C ALA A 6 3.47 -20.59 3.77
N PRO A 7 3.30 -19.42 4.41
CA PRO A 7 2.35 -18.43 3.96
C PRO A 7 2.80 -17.82 2.63
N ASP A 8 1.86 -17.65 1.71
CA ASP A 8 2.01 -16.70 0.61
C ASP A 8 2.40 -15.33 1.18
N LEU A 9 3.58 -14.84 0.81
CA LEU A 9 4.18 -13.63 1.34
C LEU A 9 3.45 -12.37 0.84
N ALA A 10 2.83 -12.44 -0.35
CA ALA A 10 2.09 -11.31 -0.93
C ALA A 10 0.76 -11.11 -0.21
N GLY A 11 -0.04 -12.17 -0.04
CA GLY A 11 -1.32 -12.10 0.69
C GLY A 11 -1.17 -11.62 2.14
N ARG A 12 0.00 -11.85 2.75
CA ARG A 12 0.28 -11.42 4.13
C ARG A 12 0.61 -9.94 4.25
N ARG A 13 1.21 -9.33 3.22
CA ARG A 13 1.53 -7.89 3.20
C ARG A 13 0.27 -7.05 3.19
N ASP A 14 -0.64 -7.32 2.25
CA ASP A 14 -1.88 -6.57 2.10
C ASP A 14 -2.78 -6.73 3.34
N GLN A 15 -2.85 -7.93 3.92
CA GLN A 15 -3.57 -8.17 5.18
C GLN A 15 -3.05 -7.31 6.33
N VAL A 16 -1.72 -7.17 6.44
CA VAL A 16 -1.11 -6.33 7.48
C VAL A 16 -1.40 -4.85 7.23
N VAL A 17 -1.39 -4.38 5.98
CA VAL A 17 -1.75 -2.99 5.64
C VAL A 17 -3.21 -2.69 5.96
N VAL A 18 -4.13 -3.57 5.54
CA VAL A 18 -5.56 -3.46 5.86
C VAL A 18 -5.79 -3.45 7.37
N ALA A 19 -5.16 -4.36 8.12
CA ALA A 19 -5.28 -4.40 9.57
C ALA A 19 -4.72 -3.13 10.23
N ALA A 20 -3.58 -2.63 9.74
CA ALA A 20 -2.99 -1.39 10.25
C ALA A 20 -3.90 -0.19 10.01
N ARG A 21 -4.53 -0.12 8.83
CA ARG A 21 -5.52 0.90 8.51
C ARG A 21 -6.74 0.81 9.42
N THR A 22 -7.31 -0.38 9.60
CA THR A 22 -8.47 -0.58 10.50
C THR A 22 -8.16 -0.14 11.93
N VAL A 23 -6.98 -0.49 12.45
CA VAL A 23 -6.55 -0.04 13.78
C VAL A 23 -6.36 1.48 13.82
N ALA A 24 -5.76 2.08 12.78
CA ALA A 24 -5.57 3.52 12.71
C ALA A 24 -6.91 4.28 12.69
N GLU A 25 -7.89 3.80 11.93
CA GLU A 25 -9.21 4.41 11.80
C GLU A 25 -10.03 4.27 13.08
N ALA A 26 -9.96 3.12 13.75
CA ALA A 26 -10.74 2.86 14.97
C ALA A 26 -10.11 3.46 16.23
N GLU A 27 -8.78 3.46 16.34
CA GLU A 27 -8.08 3.70 17.60
C GLU A 27 -6.90 4.69 17.47
N GLY A 28 -6.67 5.20 16.27
CA GLY A 28 -5.61 6.15 15.99
C GLY A 28 -4.24 5.51 15.72
N TRP A 29 -3.35 6.30 15.15
CA TRP A 29 -2.03 5.85 14.69
C TRP A 29 -1.09 5.37 15.81
N SER A 30 -1.29 5.83 17.05
CA SER A 30 -0.50 5.38 18.21
C SER A 30 -0.79 3.90 18.56
N ALA A 31 -2.00 3.41 18.26
CA ALA A 31 -2.38 2.01 18.45
C ALA A 31 -1.73 1.07 17.42
N VAL A 32 -1.30 1.61 16.27
CA VAL A 32 -0.67 0.83 15.17
C VAL A 32 0.76 0.46 15.57
N THR A 33 0.90 -0.72 16.18
CA THR A 33 2.18 -1.29 16.61
C THR A 33 2.35 -2.69 16.05
N MET A 34 3.61 -3.10 15.81
CA MET A 34 3.93 -4.43 15.30
C MET A 34 3.39 -5.54 16.22
N ARG A 35 3.46 -5.35 17.54
CA ARG A 35 2.92 -6.30 18.51
C ARG A 35 1.41 -6.45 18.42
N ARG A 36 0.68 -5.34 18.33
CA ARG A 36 -0.78 -5.37 18.24
C ARG A 36 -1.25 -6.03 16.95
N LEU A 37 -0.63 -5.67 15.83
CA LEU A 37 -0.95 -6.22 14.51
C LEU A 37 -0.65 -7.72 14.46
N ALA A 38 0.47 -8.15 15.02
CA ALA A 38 0.79 -9.58 15.13
C ALA A 38 -0.30 -10.33 15.92
N GLY A 39 -0.71 -9.78 17.07
CA GLY A 39 -1.78 -10.35 17.89
C GLY A 39 -3.13 -10.42 17.16
N GLY A 40 -3.53 -9.32 16.50
CA GLY A 40 -4.80 -9.25 15.76
C GLY A 40 -4.85 -10.15 14.52
N LEU A 41 -3.69 -10.44 13.91
CA LEU A 41 -3.58 -11.30 12.73
C LEU A 41 -3.26 -12.77 13.06
N GLY A 42 -3.15 -13.14 14.34
CA GLY A 42 -2.71 -14.49 14.75
C GLY A 42 -1.31 -14.86 14.26
N ALA A 43 -0.47 -13.86 14.01
CA ALA A 43 0.90 -14.01 13.53
C ALA A 43 1.91 -13.72 14.63
N THR A 44 3.17 -14.12 14.41
CA THR A 44 4.26 -13.76 15.32
C THR A 44 4.88 -12.43 14.90
N GLN A 45 5.45 -11.69 15.85
CA GLN A 45 6.15 -10.44 15.55
C GLN A 45 7.30 -10.62 14.52
N PRO A 46 8.15 -11.67 14.59
CA PRO A 46 9.19 -11.89 13.59
C PRO A 46 8.65 -12.03 12.16
N VAL A 47 7.47 -12.65 11.98
CA VAL A 47 6.82 -12.76 10.67
C VAL A 47 6.29 -11.40 10.18
N LEU A 48 5.85 -10.51 11.08
CA LEU A 48 5.51 -9.15 10.66
C LEU A 48 6.76 -8.36 10.25
N TYR A 49 7.86 -8.52 10.98
CA TYR A 49 9.14 -7.88 10.62
C TYR A 49 9.75 -8.45 9.34
N SER A 50 9.45 -9.68 8.93
CA SER A 50 9.89 -10.19 7.62
C SER A 50 9.11 -9.60 6.44
N VAL A 51 7.94 -9.01 6.69
CA VAL A 51 7.09 -8.38 5.67
C VAL A 51 7.34 -6.88 5.60
N PHE A 52 7.56 -6.24 6.75
CA PHE A 52 7.84 -4.82 6.88
C PHE A 52 9.11 -4.58 7.68
N ASP A 53 10.00 -3.78 7.13
CA ASP A 53 11.19 -3.29 7.82
C ASP A 53 10.82 -2.18 8.84
N GLY A 54 10.08 -2.61 9.86
CA GLY A 54 9.61 -1.77 10.94
C GLY A 54 8.36 -0.93 10.62
N ARG A 55 7.99 -0.11 11.61
CA ARG A 55 6.74 0.67 11.61
C ARG A 55 6.68 1.70 10.50
N ARG A 56 7.82 2.30 10.12
CA ARG A 56 7.83 3.32 9.06
C ARG A 56 7.46 2.71 7.71
N ALA A 57 8.09 1.59 7.32
CA ALA A 57 7.76 0.89 6.09
C ALA A 57 6.28 0.45 6.02
N LEU A 58 5.70 0.08 7.17
CA LEU A 58 4.26 -0.21 7.27
C LEU A 58 3.41 1.04 7.03
N VAL A 59 3.70 2.15 7.72
CA VAL A 59 2.94 3.40 7.57
C VAL A 59 3.04 3.93 6.15
N ASP A 60 4.22 3.86 5.53
CA ASP A 60 4.42 4.27 4.14
C ASP A 60 3.56 3.42 3.20
N ALA A 61 3.46 2.11 3.43
CA ALA A 61 2.59 1.24 2.65
C ALA A 61 1.10 1.57 2.83
N VAL A 62 0.65 1.83 4.06
CA VAL A 62 -0.74 2.27 4.32
C VAL A 62 -1.04 3.59 3.60
N ALA A 63 -0.11 4.54 3.65
CA ALA A 63 -0.26 5.83 2.99
C ALA A 63 -0.36 5.68 1.46
N LEU A 64 0.54 4.89 0.85
CA LEU A 64 0.53 4.63 -0.58
C LEU A 64 -0.76 3.95 -1.03
N GLU A 65 -1.21 2.91 -0.33
CA GLU A 65 -2.49 2.25 -0.65
C GLU A 65 -3.67 3.22 -0.53
N GLY A 66 -3.68 4.06 0.51
CA GLY A 66 -4.68 5.09 0.70
C GLY A 66 -4.71 6.10 -0.45
N PHE A 67 -3.54 6.58 -0.89
CA PHE A 67 -3.45 7.50 -2.03
C PHE A 67 -3.86 6.83 -3.35
N ASP A 68 -3.47 5.58 -3.58
CA ASP A 68 -3.89 4.83 -4.77
C ASP A 68 -5.42 4.66 -4.81
N ALA A 69 -6.04 4.35 -3.67
CA ALA A 69 -7.49 4.25 -3.55
C ALA A 69 -8.20 5.59 -3.84
N LEU A 70 -7.62 6.71 -3.42
CA LEU A 70 -8.15 8.06 -3.70
C LEU A 70 -7.90 8.51 -5.14
N ALA A 71 -6.76 8.14 -5.73
CA ALA A 71 -6.39 8.49 -7.09
C ALA A 71 -7.20 7.69 -8.13
N ALA A 72 -7.53 6.43 -7.86
CA ALA A 72 -8.22 5.55 -8.80
C ALA A 72 -9.54 6.13 -9.37
N PRO A 73 -10.46 6.70 -8.57
CA PRO A 73 -11.65 7.39 -9.10
C PRO A 73 -11.34 8.56 -10.03
N LEU A 74 -10.33 9.39 -9.68
CA LEU A 74 -9.93 10.57 -10.46
C LEU A 74 -9.36 10.16 -11.81
N VAL A 75 -8.49 9.13 -11.83
CA VAL A 75 -7.93 8.57 -13.07
C VAL A 75 -9.06 8.04 -13.96
N ARG A 76 -9.99 7.25 -13.41
CA ARG A 76 -11.15 6.74 -14.18
C ARG A 76 -12.03 7.85 -14.74
N ALA A 77 -12.22 8.95 -14.00
CA ALA A 77 -12.97 10.10 -14.49
C ALA A 77 -12.24 10.81 -15.65
N SER A 78 -10.92 11.01 -15.52
CA SER A 78 -10.09 11.60 -16.58
C SER A 78 -10.10 10.74 -17.86
N GLU A 79 -10.02 9.42 -17.73
CA GLU A 79 -10.08 8.50 -18.89
C GLU A 79 -11.45 8.48 -19.57
N ARG A 80 -12.53 8.63 -18.80
CA ARG A 80 -13.88 8.79 -19.36
C ARG A 80 -14.02 10.09 -20.13
N GLU A 81 -13.51 11.18 -19.57
CA GLU A 81 -13.47 12.48 -20.24
C GLU A 81 -12.66 12.37 -21.53
N ARG A 82 -11.44 11.83 -21.52
CA ARG A 82 -10.61 11.69 -22.73
C ARG A 82 -11.26 10.87 -23.85
N ARG A 83 -12.14 9.92 -23.52
CA ARG A 83 -12.89 9.11 -24.49
C ARG A 83 -14.19 9.77 -24.96
N SER A 84 -14.60 10.88 -24.35
CA SER A 84 -15.77 11.63 -24.76
C SER A 84 -15.49 12.40 -26.07
N PRO A 85 -16.41 12.39 -27.06
CA PRO A 85 -16.26 13.15 -28.31
C PRO A 85 -16.09 14.66 -28.11
N ARG A 86 -16.49 15.18 -26.94
CA ARG A 86 -16.47 16.60 -26.56
C ARG A 86 -15.07 17.10 -26.16
N SER A 87 -14.09 16.21 -26.01
CA SER A 87 -12.80 16.47 -25.34
C SER A 87 -11.68 16.92 -26.27
N ARG A 88 -12.01 17.21 -27.53
CA ARG A 88 -11.02 17.66 -28.52
C ARG A 88 -10.47 19.07 -28.25
N ASP A 89 -11.13 19.86 -27.41
CA ASP A 89 -10.84 21.31 -27.29
C ASP A 89 -10.18 21.78 -25.99
N ARG A 90 -9.82 20.91 -25.03
CA ARG A 90 -9.18 21.37 -23.77
C ARG A 90 -7.91 20.60 -23.42
N GLY A 91 -6.77 21.27 -23.61
CA GLY A 91 -5.45 20.81 -23.23
C GLY A 91 -5.37 20.51 -21.73
N LEU A 92 -5.13 19.24 -21.40
CA LEU A 92 -5.02 18.76 -20.03
C LEU A 92 -3.56 18.36 -19.76
N ILE A 93 -2.91 19.13 -18.90
CA ILE A 93 -1.62 18.80 -18.29
C ILE A 93 -1.87 17.61 -17.36
N VAL A 94 -1.44 16.40 -17.77
CA VAL A 94 -1.41 15.24 -16.89
C VAL A 94 -0.02 15.16 -16.27
N LEU A 95 0.07 15.48 -14.98
CA LEU A 95 1.30 15.31 -14.19
C LEU A 95 1.60 13.80 -14.09
N ARG A 96 2.60 13.34 -14.84
CA ARG A 96 3.07 11.95 -14.80
C ARG A 96 4.05 11.81 -13.64
N ALA A 97 3.65 11.17 -12.55
CA ALA A 97 4.59 10.67 -11.57
C ALA A 97 5.39 9.53 -12.21
N ARG A 98 6.61 9.83 -12.68
CA ARG A 98 7.56 8.81 -13.12
C ARG A 98 7.99 8.02 -11.89
N ARG A 99 7.66 6.73 -11.90
CA ARG A 99 8.32 5.73 -11.07
C ARG A 99 9.66 5.42 -11.75
N ASP A 100 10.65 6.29 -11.53
CA ASP A 100 12.03 5.97 -11.91
C ASP A 100 12.52 4.87 -10.96
N SER A 101 12.59 3.66 -11.49
CA SER A 101 13.32 2.56 -10.89
C SER A 101 14.78 2.99 -10.73
N ASN A 102 15.16 3.21 -9.47
CA ASN A 102 16.52 3.40 -8.97
C ASN A 102 17.51 2.40 -9.60
N PRO A 103 18.48 2.82 -10.44
CA PRO A 103 19.66 2.01 -10.68
C PRO A 103 20.59 2.15 -9.46
N GLN A 104 20.79 1.05 -8.73
CA GLN A 104 21.77 0.96 -7.66
C GLN A 104 23.17 1.37 -8.18
N PRO A 105 23.87 2.33 -7.56
CA PRO A 105 25.26 2.60 -7.87
C PRO A 105 26.10 1.42 -7.38
N SER A 106 26.71 0.71 -8.33
CA SER A 106 27.83 -0.18 -8.03
C SER A 106 29.09 0.68 -8.10
N ASP A 107 29.76 0.85 -6.97
CA ASP A 107 31.12 1.39 -6.88
C ASP A 107 31.82 0.73 -5.69
N PRO A 108 33.15 0.61 -5.70
CA PRO A 108 34.09 0.50 -6.83
C PRO A 108 34.66 -0.92 -7.02
#